data_AF-A0A977PUJ4-F1
#
_entry.id   AF-A0A977PUJ4-F1
#
_cell.length_a   1.000
_cell.length_b   1.000
_cell.length_c   1.000
_cell.angle_alpha   90.00
_cell.angle_beta   90.00
_cell.angle_gamma   90.00
#
_symmetry.space_group_name_H-M   'P 1'
#
loop_
_entity.id
_entity.type
_entity.pdbx_description
1 polymer ?
#
loop_
_entity_poly.entity_id
_entity_poly.type
_entity_poly.pdbx_seq_one_letter_code
_entity_poly.pdbx_strand_id
1 'polypeptide(L)'
;MQNNVYTIHAVAHAYHEMAEYQKTIDFLYKTKDNWIDNFGMKMHIYWHIGVAELGLSSFEKANQSFSKFFSMKLSSIAEQDLDAVGFLWRYRLSKPEDDRYEKLWNQLSENWIGCIGSSISYFHDLHAALCFGTGIV
;
A
#
# COMPACT_ATOMS: atom_id res chain seq x y z
N MET A 1 -21.76 4.43 13.67
CA MET A 1 -21.22 4.12 12.32
C MET A 1 -19.70 4.12 12.23
N GLN A 2 -18.94 4.75 13.16
CA GLN A 2 -17.47 4.86 13.10
C GLN A 2 -16.65 3.64 13.56
N ASN A 3 -17.29 2.54 14.00
CA ASN A 3 -16.59 1.40 14.59
C ASN A 3 -16.44 0.20 13.62
N ASN A 4 -16.84 0.33 12.36
CA ASN A 4 -16.65 -0.71 11.36
C ASN A 4 -15.44 -0.35 10.49
N VAL A 5 -14.43 -1.21 10.52
CA VAL A 5 -13.17 -1.08 9.77
C VAL A 5 -13.40 -0.92 8.26
N TYR A 6 -14.42 -1.58 7.70
CA TYR A 6 -14.78 -1.46 6.28
C TYR A 6 -15.46 -0.13 5.96
N THR A 7 -16.19 0.46 6.90
CA THR A 7 -16.75 1.81 6.74
C THR A 7 -15.63 2.85 6.72
N ILE A 8 -14.62 2.71 7.61
CA ILE A 8 -13.44 3.58 7.64
C ILE A 8 -12.69 3.48 6.30
N HIS A 9 -12.45 2.25 5.83
CA HIS A 9 -11.84 1.98 4.53
C HIS A 9 -12.61 2.63 3.36
N ALA A 10 -13.94 2.48 3.30
CA ALA A 10 -14.75 3.09 2.25
C ALA A 10 -14.69 4.62 2.26
N VAL A 11 -14.67 5.25 3.44
CA VAL A 11 -14.51 6.71 3.56
C VAL A 11 -13.12 7.16 3.11
N ALA A 12 -12.06 6.41 3.45
CA ALA A 12 -10.70 6.70 2.98
C ALA A 12 -10.64 6.68 1.44
N HIS A 13 -11.24 5.68 0.79
CA HIS A 13 -11.38 5.64 -0.66
C HIS A 13 -12.10 6.85 -1.22
N ALA A 14 -13.25 7.23 -0.65
CA ALA A 14 -13.99 8.40 -1.12
C ALA A 14 -13.15 9.69 -1.07
N TYR A 15 -12.37 9.90 0.00
CA TYR A 15 -11.45 11.05 0.06
C TYR A 15 -10.31 10.97 -0.96
N HIS A 16 -9.77 9.78 -1.25
CA HIS A 16 -8.76 9.61 -2.30
C HIS A 16 -9.29 9.96 -3.70
N GLU A 17 -10.49 9.51 -4.05
CA GLU A 17 -11.12 9.81 -5.35
C GLU A 17 -11.38 11.31 -5.54
N MET A 18 -11.57 12.04 -4.44
CA MET A 18 -11.72 13.49 -4.44
C MET A 18 -10.38 14.25 -4.35
N ALA A 19 -9.24 13.55 -4.33
CA ALA A 19 -7.91 14.13 -4.07
C ALA A 19 -7.81 14.92 -2.74
N GLU A 20 -8.65 14.57 -1.77
CA GLU A 20 -8.74 15.19 -0.44
C GLU A 20 -7.73 14.56 0.53
N TYR A 21 -6.45 14.54 0.14
CA TYR A 21 -5.40 13.75 0.81
C TYR A 21 -5.19 14.11 2.28
N GLN A 22 -5.18 15.40 2.63
CA GLN A 22 -5.05 15.81 4.02
C GLN A 22 -6.25 15.35 4.85
N LYS A 23 -7.47 15.40 4.29
CA LYS A 23 -8.67 14.88 4.96
C LYS A 23 -8.58 13.37 5.17
N THR A 24 -8.02 12.61 4.21
CA THR A 24 -7.75 11.18 4.40
C THR A 24 -6.87 10.95 5.63
N ILE A 25 -5.75 11.66 5.73
CA ILE A 25 -4.80 11.51 6.83
C ILE A 25 -5.45 11.87 8.17
N ASP A 26 -6.11 13.03 8.24
CA ASP A 26 -6.76 13.52 9.46
C ASP A 26 -7.86 12.56 9.93
N PHE A 27 -8.67 12.07 9.00
CA PHE A 27 -9.73 11.10 9.29
C PHE A 27 -9.16 9.79 9.84
N LEU A 28 -8.14 9.22 9.18
CA LEU A 28 -7.57 7.94 9.58
C LEU A 28 -6.85 8.00 10.92
N TYR A 29 -6.15 9.10 11.23
CA TYR A 29 -5.59 9.30 12.56
C TYR A 29 -6.67 9.53 13.62
N LYS A 30 -7.73 10.28 13.31
CA LYS A 30 -8.84 10.50 14.23
C LYS A 30 -9.57 9.20 14.59
N THR A 31 -9.68 8.25 13.65
CA THR A 31 -10.35 6.97 13.88
C THR A 31 -9.37 5.83 14.20
N LYS A 32 -8.12 6.12 14.52
CA LYS A 32 -7.03 5.12 14.66
C LYS A 32 -7.39 3.96 15.59
N ASP A 33 -7.94 4.27 16.76
CA ASP A 33 -8.28 3.26 17.78
C ASP A 33 -9.33 2.25 17.29
N ASN A 34 -10.08 2.56 16.23
CA ASN A 34 -11.09 1.68 15.65
C ASN A 34 -10.53 0.70 14.60
N TRP A 35 -9.27 0.85 14.18
CA TRP A 35 -8.71 0.01 13.10
C TRP A 35 -7.28 -0.48 13.32
N ILE A 36 -6.47 0.17 14.16
CA ILE A 36 -5.03 -0.14 14.27
C ILE A 36 -4.76 -1.57 14.76
N ASP A 37 -5.65 -2.12 15.59
CA ASP A 37 -5.54 -3.48 16.12
C ASP A 37 -6.26 -4.52 15.26
N ASN A 38 -6.88 -4.11 14.14
CA ASN A 38 -7.55 -5.05 13.25
C ASN A 38 -6.52 -5.92 12.49
N PHE A 39 -6.54 -7.23 12.73
CA PHE A 39 -5.57 -8.16 12.15
C PHE A 39 -5.54 -8.15 10.62
N GLY A 40 -6.71 -8.10 9.97
CA GLY A 40 -6.82 -8.20 8.51
C GLY A 40 -6.64 -6.89 7.75
N MET A 41 -6.98 -5.76 8.37
CA MET A 41 -7.10 -4.48 7.66
C MET A 41 -6.12 -3.39 8.13
N LYS A 42 -5.40 -3.58 9.25
CA LYS A 42 -4.53 -2.51 9.80
C LYS A 42 -3.47 -2.04 8.81
N MET A 43 -2.84 -2.97 8.08
CA MET A 43 -1.80 -2.65 7.09
C MET A 43 -2.40 -1.86 5.93
N HIS A 44 -3.52 -2.34 5.40
CA HIS A 44 -4.22 -1.72 4.28
C HIS A 44 -4.79 -0.33 4.62
N ILE A 45 -5.35 -0.16 5.82
CA ILE A 45 -5.82 1.16 6.25
C ILE A 45 -4.65 2.13 6.42
N TYR A 46 -3.51 1.66 6.95
CA TYR A 46 -2.32 2.50 7.06
C TYR A 46 -1.73 2.83 5.67
N TRP A 47 -1.81 1.92 4.71
CA TRP A 47 -1.39 2.17 3.33
C TRP A 47 -2.04 3.41 2.70
N HIS A 48 -3.32 3.66 2.98
CA HIS A 48 -4.01 4.89 2.55
C HIS A 48 -3.34 6.18 3.06
N ILE A 49 -2.77 6.16 4.28
CA ILE A 49 -1.99 7.30 4.80
C ILE A 49 -0.76 7.53 3.93
N GLY A 50 -0.01 6.47 3.61
CA GLY A 50 1.17 6.58 2.74
C GLY A 50 0.83 7.10 1.34
N VAL A 51 -0.26 6.61 0.74
CA VAL A 51 -0.73 7.09 -0.58
C VAL A 51 -1.16 8.55 -0.52
N ALA A 52 -1.83 8.99 0.56
CA ALA A 52 -2.21 10.38 0.74
C ALA A 52 -0.98 11.29 0.90
N GLU A 53 0.04 10.85 1.63
CA GLU A 53 1.32 11.58 1.74
C GLU A 53 2.05 11.68 0.41
N LEU A 54 2.00 10.65 -0.44
CA LEU A 54 2.49 10.73 -1.83
C LEU A 54 1.69 11.73 -2.66
N GLY A 55 0.36 11.73 -2.54
CA GLY A 55 -0.52 12.69 -3.22
C GLY A 55 -0.22 14.15 -2.84
N LEU A 56 0.23 14.37 -1.60
CA LEU A 56 0.71 15.67 -1.11
C LEU A 56 2.19 15.96 -1.43
N SER A 57 2.86 15.10 -2.19
CA SER A 57 4.31 15.17 -2.46
C SER A 57 5.18 15.25 -1.18
N SER A 58 4.67 14.74 -0.05
CA SER A 58 5.36 14.69 1.24
C SER A 58 6.21 13.41 1.32
N PHE A 59 7.23 13.30 0.47
CA PHE A 59 7.97 12.05 0.24
C PHE A 59 8.65 11.49 1.49
N GLU A 60 9.21 12.33 2.36
CA GLU A 60 9.82 11.89 3.61
C GLU A 60 8.78 11.21 4.51
N LYS A 61 7.58 11.77 4.61
CA LYS A 61 6.47 11.20 5.38
C LYS A 61 5.96 9.93 4.72
N ALA A 62 5.77 9.94 3.41
CA ALA A 62 5.34 8.77 2.64
C ALA A 62 6.28 7.57 2.86
N ASN A 63 7.60 7.81 2.88
CA ASN A 63 8.61 6.80 3.18
C ASN A 63 8.51 6.29 4.63
N GLN A 64 8.26 7.17 5.61
CA GLN A 64 8.02 6.77 7.00
C GLN A 64 6.76 5.92 7.13
N SER A 65 5.67 6.32 6.47
CA SER A 65 4.43 5.55 6.42
C SER A 65 4.62 4.20 5.77
N PHE A 66 5.39 4.14 4.68
CA PHE A 66 5.77 2.88 4.04
C PHE A 66 6.45 1.93 5.02
N SER A 67 7.53 2.38 5.67
CA SER A 67 8.22 1.56 6.68
C SER A 67 7.27 1.12 7.80
N LYS A 68 6.33 1.99 8.20
CA LYS A 68 5.39 1.72 9.28
C LYS A 68 4.33 0.69 8.93
N PHE A 69 3.68 0.80 7.77
CA PHE A 69 2.67 -0.18 7.39
C PHE A 69 3.32 -1.50 6.95
N PHE A 70 4.48 -1.44 6.29
CA PHE A 70 5.21 -2.64 5.88
C PHE A 70 5.66 -3.47 7.09
N SER A 71 6.01 -2.83 8.21
CA SER A 71 6.30 -3.55 9.46
C SER A 71 5.07 -4.23 10.09
N MET A 72 3.85 -3.98 9.59
CA MET A 72 2.62 -4.61 10.07
C MET A 72 2.31 -5.92 9.35
N LYS A 73 3.08 -6.26 8.32
CA LYS A 73 2.93 -7.50 7.55
C LYS A 73 3.01 -8.71 8.49
N LEU A 74 2.08 -9.66 8.33
CA LEU A 74 1.90 -10.79 9.25
C LEU A 74 2.49 -12.10 8.72
N SER A 75 2.68 -12.20 7.41
CA SER A 75 3.33 -13.34 6.77
C SER A 75 4.18 -12.88 5.60
N SER A 76 5.10 -13.72 5.14
CA SER A 76 5.87 -13.47 3.91
C SER A 76 5.10 -13.85 2.63
N ILE A 77 3.81 -14.19 2.73
CA ILE A 77 3.00 -14.63 1.59
C ILE A 77 2.72 -13.44 0.66
N ALA A 78 2.84 -13.67 -0.65
CA ALA A 78 2.73 -12.65 -1.69
C ALA A 78 1.38 -11.89 -1.67
N GLU A 79 0.28 -12.54 -1.29
CA GLU A 79 -1.03 -11.88 -1.17
C GLU A 79 -1.06 -10.71 -0.18
N GLN A 80 -0.15 -10.66 0.80
CA GLN A 80 0.00 -9.52 1.72
C GLN A 80 0.93 -8.43 1.18
N ASP A 81 1.61 -8.67 0.06
CA ASP A 81 2.51 -7.69 -0.57
C ASP A 81 1.76 -6.68 -1.45
N LEU A 82 0.45 -6.85 -1.68
CA LEU A 82 -0.35 -5.98 -2.54
C LEU A 82 -0.21 -4.50 -2.17
N ASP A 83 -0.31 -4.16 -0.88
CA ASP A 83 -0.15 -2.80 -0.39
C ASP A 83 1.27 -2.26 -0.65
N ALA A 84 2.28 -3.09 -0.40
CA ALA A 84 3.68 -2.72 -0.61
C ALA A 84 3.95 -2.46 -2.11
N VAL A 85 3.51 -3.37 -2.97
CA VAL A 85 3.65 -3.27 -4.44
C VAL A 85 2.90 -2.05 -4.96
N GLY A 86 1.64 -1.87 -4.55
CA GLY A 86 0.80 -0.76 -4.96
C GLY A 86 1.35 0.60 -4.54
N PHE A 87 1.97 0.69 -3.36
CA PHE A 87 2.66 1.90 -2.91
C PHE A 87 3.95 2.15 -3.70
N LEU A 88 4.84 1.16 -3.78
CA LEU A 88 6.16 1.29 -4.39
C LEU A 88 6.06 1.61 -5.90
N TRP A 89 5.06 1.05 -6.59
CA TRP A 89 4.80 1.40 -7.98
C TRP A 89 4.46 2.89 -8.14
N ARG A 90 3.56 3.43 -7.29
CA ARG A 90 3.21 4.87 -7.27
C ARG A 90 4.40 5.75 -6.89
N TYR A 91 5.21 5.30 -5.92
CA TYR A 91 6.43 5.98 -5.53
C TYR A 91 7.39 6.11 -6.71
N ARG A 92 7.65 5.00 -7.42
CA ARG A 92 8.55 4.97 -8.59
C ARG A 92 8.06 5.89 -9.71
N LEU A 93 6.76 5.98 -9.97
CA LEU A 93 6.22 6.95 -10.94
C LEU A 93 6.43 8.40 -10.50
N SER A 94 6.41 8.67 -9.20
CA SER A 94 6.60 10.02 -8.64
C SER A 94 8.08 10.40 -8.49
N LYS A 95 8.96 9.40 -8.31
CA LYS A 95 10.41 9.51 -8.08
C LYS A 95 11.16 8.44 -8.86
N PRO A 96 11.21 8.54 -10.21
CA PRO A 96 11.81 7.50 -11.06
C PRO A 96 13.31 7.31 -10.83
N GLU A 97 14.02 8.35 -10.40
CA GLU A 97 15.46 8.35 -10.15
C GLU A 97 15.85 7.84 -8.74
N ASP A 98 14.88 7.54 -7.86
CA ASP A 98 15.15 7.10 -6.49
C ASP A 98 15.11 5.56 -6.41
N ASP A 99 16.30 4.96 -6.29
CA ASP A 99 16.54 3.51 -6.33
C ASP A 99 16.47 2.82 -4.96
N ARG A 100 16.14 3.55 -3.88
CA ARG A 100 16.24 3.04 -2.49
C ARG A 100 15.49 1.73 -2.23
N TYR A 101 14.43 1.48 -3.00
CA TYR A 101 13.56 0.31 -2.86
C TYR A 101 13.85 -0.79 -3.88
N GLU A 102 14.88 -0.66 -4.72
CA GLU A 102 15.18 -1.62 -5.78
C GLU A 102 15.39 -3.04 -5.24
N LYS A 103 16.18 -3.19 -4.17
CA LYS A 103 16.39 -4.50 -3.53
C LYS A 103 15.10 -5.11 -3.01
N LEU A 104 14.25 -4.30 -2.36
CA LEU A 104 12.97 -4.75 -1.86
C LEU A 104 12.02 -5.12 -3.01
N TRP A 105 12.02 -4.32 -4.08
CA TRP A 105 11.21 -4.58 -5.27
C TRP A 105 11.58 -5.91 -5.94
N ASN A 106 12.87 -6.22 -6.04
CA ASN A 106 13.34 -7.51 -6.55
C ASN A 106 12.88 -8.67 -5.65
N GLN A 107 13.01 -8.54 -4.33
CA GLN A 107 12.53 -9.54 -3.38
C GLN A 107 11.01 -9.75 -3.49
N LEU A 108 10.23 -8.67 -3.60
CA LEU A 108 8.78 -8.75 -3.78
C LEU A 108 8.47 -9.51 -5.08
N SER A 109 9.14 -9.16 -6.18
CA SER A 109 8.97 -9.82 -7.47
C SER A 109 9.27 -11.32 -7.42
N GLU A 110 10.34 -11.72 -6.72
CA GLU A 110 10.68 -13.13 -6.48
C GLU A 110 9.58 -13.87 -5.71
N ASN A 111 9.00 -13.26 -4.66
CA ASN A 111 7.91 -13.87 -3.91
C ASN A 111 6.68 -14.17 -4.80
N TRP A 112 6.43 -13.33 -5.80
CA TRP A 112 5.33 -13.52 -6.75
C TRP A 112 5.57 -14.64 -7.77
N ILE A 113 6.82 -15.05 -8.03
CA ILE A 113 7.14 -16.16 -8.97
C ILE A 113 6.46 -17.46 -8.53
N GLY A 114 6.45 -17.73 -7.22
CA GLY A 114 5.80 -18.94 -6.66
C GLY A 114 4.27 -18.96 -6.77
N CYS A 115 3.66 -17.81 -7.11
CA CYS A 115 2.21 -17.64 -7.21
C CYS A 115 1.70 -17.59 -8.66
N ILE A 116 2.59 -17.71 -9.65
CA ILE A 116 2.23 -17.69 -11.07
C ILE A 116 1.35 -18.91 -11.39
N GLY A 117 0.14 -18.65 -11.89
CA GLY A 117 -0.82 -19.69 -12.27
C GLY A 117 -1.61 -20.33 -11.12
N SER A 118 -1.34 -19.94 -9.87
CA SER A 118 -2.10 -20.37 -8.67
C SER A 118 -2.99 -19.27 -8.08
N SER A 119 -2.94 -18.06 -8.66
CA SER A 119 -3.78 -16.94 -8.27
C SER A 119 -5.27 -17.22 -8.53
N ILE A 120 -6.09 -16.87 -7.55
CA ILE A 120 -7.55 -17.00 -7.60
C ILE A 120 -8.26 -15.67 -7.95
N SER A 121 -7.51 -14.60 -8.26
CA SER A 121 -8.09 -13.26 -8.49
C SER A 121 -7.28 -12.43 -9.48
N TYR A 122 -7.97 -11.83 -10.45
CA TYR A 122 -7.38 -10.85 -11.38
C TYR A 122 -6.72 -9.66 -10.67
N PHE A 123 -7.16 -9.33 -9.44
CA PHE A 123 -6.52 -8.29 -8.63
C PHE A 123 -5.10 -8.69 -8.20
N HIS A 124 -4.90 -9.96 -7.83
CA HIS A 124 -3.58 -10.50 -7.52
C HIS A 124 -2.72 -10.60 -8.79
N ASP A 125 -3.31 -11.00 -9.92
CA ASP A 125 -2.59 -11.08 -11.20
C ASP A 125 -2.06 -9.71 -11.66
N LEU A 126 -2.86 -8.64 -11.49
CA LEU A 126 -2.43 -7.29 -11.80
C LEU A 126 -1.24 -6.87 -10.92
N HIS A 127 -1.27 -7.14 -9.61
CA HIS A 127 -0.16 -6.77 -8.73
C HIS A 127 1.10 -7.59 -9.02
N ALA A 128 0.95 -8.88 -9.35
CA ALA A 128 2.05 -9.70 -9.84
C ALA A 128 2.65 -9.09 -11.12
N ALA A 129 1.81 -8.70 -12.08
CA ALA A 129 2.25 -8.03 -13.31
C ALA A 129 2.96 -6.71 -13.03
N LEU A 130 2.51 -5.90 -12.06
CA LEU A 130 3.18 -4.67 -11.65
C LEU A 130 4.59 -4.96 -11.11
N CYS A 131 4.76 -5.98 -10.25
CA CYS A 131 6.07 -6.40 -9.76
C CYS A 131 7.05 -6.71 -10.91
N PHE A 132 6.60 -7.50 -11.89
CA PHE A 132 7.41 -7.89 -13.04
C PHE A 132 7.60 -6.74 -14.06
N GLY A 133 6.66 -5.79 -14.11
CA GLY A 133 6.55 -4.78 -15.16
C GLY A 133 7.56 -3.63 -15.11
N THR A 134 8.51 -3.63 -14.18
CA THR A 134 9.54 -2.58 -14.11
C THR A 134 10.96 -3.08 -14.40
N GLY A 135 11.11 -4.29 -14.97
CA GLY A 135 12.34 -4.69 -15.64
C GLY A 135 12.48 -3.91 -16.94
N ILE A 136 13.18 -2.78 -16.90
CA ILE A 136 13.70 -2.17 -18.13
C ILE A 136 14.97 -2.94 -18.50
N VAL A 137 14.98 -3.43 -19.75
CA VAL A 137 16.13 -3.98 -20.48
C VAL A 137 17.31 -3.01 -20.48
#